data_AF-A0AAU8XK63-F1
#
_entry.id   AF-A0AAU8XK63-F1
#
_cell.length_a   1.000
_cell.length_b   1.000
_cell.length_c   1.000
_cell.angle_alpha   90.00
_cell.angle_beta   90.00
_cell.angle_gamma   90.00
#
_symmetry.space_group_name_H-M   'P 1'
#
loop_
_entity.id
_entity.type
_entity.pdbx_description
1 polymer ?
#
loop_
_entity_poly.entity_id
_entity_poly.type
_entity_poly.pdbx_seq_one_letter_code
_entity_poly.pdbx_strand_id
1 'polypeptide(L)'
;MQWNGTLVCTGLLLVSSVAFAEDNAAALDTLVQTEARKVMQENNIAGLSIAITRHGKQQFYNYGVASKATGQPVSSDTLFELGSISKTFTATLATWAQANGQLSLTQSIDTYLPQLRDTRLGKIPVFHLGTHTAGGFPIQVPENVQNTRQLMDYFKAWQPDYLPGTHRTYANPSIGLLGVIAARSMNMPFQEAMQRRLFPALGLNSTYVSVPDEKQALYAQGYNKLDEPVRVSPGILAAEAYGVKSSSRDLIRFVEANIGLGQHDAPLQRALSDTRVGYFKVGGMTQDLAWEQYPTPIRLDMLLAGNASAMLNTQKAEAIEPPLAEQPTAWVNKTGSTNGFGGYVAFIAERQIGIVILANKNYPNEERVKLAYRILQHAAPFN
;
A
#
# COMPACT_ATOMS: atom_id res chain seq x y z
N MET A 1 13.81 -68.44 39.05
CA MET A 1 13.78 -66.98 38.98
C MET A 1 14.83 -66.52 37.98
N GLN A 2 14.41 -66.30 36.73
CA GLN A 2 15.24 -65.80 35.63
C GLN A 2 14.97 -64.31 35.46
N TRP A 3 16.03 -63.50 35.35
CA TRP A 3 15.96 -62.11 34.90
C TRP A 3 16.80 -61.98 33.64
N ASN A 4 16.13 -61.81 32.50
CA ASN A 4 16.75 -61.38 31.24
C ASN A 4 16.55 -59.86 31.15
N GLY A 5 17.65 -59.11 31.06
CA GLY A 5 17.63 -57.68 30.75
C GLY A 5 17.75 -57.46 29.24
N THR A 6 16.71 -56.90 28.63
CA THR A 6 16.72 -56.44 27.24
C THR A 6 16.87 -54.92 27.25
N LEU A 7 18.01 -54.41 26.77
CA LEU A 7 18.21 -52.99 26.49
C LEU A 7 17.51 -52.63 25.16
N VAL A 8 16.60 -51.67 25.21
CA VAL A 8 15.95 -51.07 24.04
C VAL A 8 16.77 -49.87 23.57
N CYS A 9 17.31 -49.96 22.35
CA CYS A 9 17.87 -48.81 21.63
C CYS A 9 16.74 -48.03 20.95
N THR A 10 16.38 -46.87 21.49
CA THR A 10 15.52 -45.89 20.82
C THR A 10 16.37 -44.65 20.50
N GLY A 11 16.75 -44.49 19.25
CA GLY A 11 17.41 -43.28 18.80
C GLY A 11 17.65 -43.29 17.30
N LEU A 12 16.85 -42.52 16.55
CA LEU A 12 17.18 -41.82 15.29
C LEU A 12 15.91 -41.57 14.46
N LEU A 13 15.21 -40.45 14.71
CA LEU A 13 14.22 -39.87 13.79
C LEU A 13 14.21 -38.33 13.94
N LEU A 14 15.31 -37.66 13.58
CA LEU A 14 15.38 -36.18 13.55
C LEU A 14 16.02 -35.60 12.27
N VAL A 15 16.29 -36.41 11.24
CA VAL A 15 17.03 -35.96 10.04
C VAL A 15 16.10 -35.59 8.86
N SER A 16 14.81 -35.92 8.91
CA SER A 16 13.91 -35.73 7.75
C SER A 16 13.33 -34.32 7.60
N SER A 17 13.22 -33.51 8.65
CA SER A 17 12.54 -32.20 8.59
C SER A 17 13.38 -31.07 7.98
N VAL A 18 14.71 -31.19 7.99
CA VAL A 18 15.62 -30.14 7.50
C VAL A 18 15.68 -30.12 5.96
N ALA A 19 15.69 -31.30 5.33
CA ALA A 19 15.79 -31.43 3.87
C ALA A 19 14.56 -30.86 3.13
N PHE A 20 13.33 -31.09 3.64
CA PHE A 20 12.11 -30.57 3.00
C PHE A 20 11.98 -29.04 3.07
N ALA A 21 12.61 -28.38 4.04
CA ALA A 21 12.57 -26.93 4.17
C ALA A 21 13.53 -26.24 3.19
N GLU A 22 14.71 -26.82 2.94
CA GLU A 22 15.69 -26.33 1.96
C GLU A 22 15.19 -26.49 0.52
N ASP A 23 14.61 -27.65 0.17
CA ASP A 23 14.08 -27.90 -1.17
C ASP A 23 12.94 -26.93 -1.56
N ASN A 24 12.10 -26.54 -0.59
CA ASN A 24 10.97 -25.63 -0.83
C ASN A 24 11.43 -24.16 -0.99
N ALA A 25 12.52 -23.76 -0.32
CA ALA A 25 13.11 -22.44 -0.50
C ALA A 25 13.76 -22.30 -1.88
N ALA A 26 14.54 -23.31 -2.31
CA ALA A 26 15.17 -23.31 -3.62
C ALA A 26 14.16 -23.30 -4.79
N ALA A 27 13.02 -23.99 -4.61
CA ALA A 27 11.92 -23.97 -5.57
C ALA A 27 11.28 -22.57 -5.70
N LEU A 28 11.01 -21.90 -4.58
CA LEU A 28 10.49 -20.53 -4.56
C LEU A 28 11.49 -19.54 -5.19
N ASP A 29 12.78 -19.66 -4.88
CA ASP A 29 13.82 -18.81 -5.45
C ASP A 29 13.86 -18.90 -6.98
N THR A 30 13.79 -20.13 -7.51
CA THR A 30 13.77 -20.39 -8.95
C THR A 30 12.52 -19.84 -9.62
N LEU A 31 11.36 -19.99 -8.97
CA LEU A 31 10.09 -19.45 -9.48
C LEU A 31 10.10 -17.92 -9.50
N VAL A 32 10.50 -17.27 -8.40
CA VAL A 32 10.55 -15.80 -8.32
C VAL A 32 11.54 -15.27 -9.36
N GLN A 33 12.71 -15.89 -9.51
CA GLN A 33 13.68 -15.50 -10.53
C GLN A 33 13.11 -15.61 -11.96
N THR A 34 12.45 -16.72 -12.27
CA THR A 34 11.89 -16.97 -13.62
C THR A 34 10.79 -15.97 -13.95
N GLU A 35 9.83 -15.80 -13.04
CA GLU A 35 8.70 -14.89 -13.24
C GLU A 35 9.13 -13.42 -13.25
N ALA A 36 10.05 -13.03 -12.36
CA ALA A 36 10.58 -11.67 -12.33
C ALA A 36 11.34 -11.31 -13.62
N ARG A 37 12.25 -12.18 -14.09
CA ARG A 37 12.99 -11.94 -15.34
C ARG A 37 12.07 -11.83 -16.54
N LYS A 38 11.05 -12.69 -16.62
CA LYS A 38 10.04 -12.65 -17.67
C LYS A 38 9.31 -11.30 -17.69
N VAL A 39 8.75 -10.87 -16.56
CA VAL A 39 8.02 -9.60 -16.46
C VAL A 39 8.95 -8.41 -16.75
N MET A 40 10.20 -8.44 -16.27
CA MET A 40 11.17 -7.39 -16.57
C MET A 40 11.48 -7.28 -18.06
N GLN A 41 11.67 -8.41 -18.74
CA GLN A 41 11.94 -8.45 -20.18
C GLN A 41 10.74 -7.95 -21.00
N GLU A 42 9.54 -8.44 -20.70
CA GLU A 42 8.31 -8.07 -21.42
C GLU A 42 7.95 -6.58 -21.27
N ASN A 43 8.36 -5.95 -20.17
CA ASN A 43 7.97 -4.57 -19.83
C ASN A 43 9.14 -3.57 -19.85
N ASN A 44 10.33 -3.98 -20.30
CA ASN A 44 11.55 -3.18 -20.29
C ASN A 44 11.82 -2.49 -18.94
N ILE A 45 11.78 -3.29 -17.86
CA ILE A 45 12.04 -2.82 -16.49
C ILE A 45 13.55 -2.84 -16.24
N ALA A 46 14.12 -1.69 -15.86
CA ALA A 46 15.56 -1.57 -15.62
C ALA A 46 16.00 -2.20 -14.29
N GLY A 47 15.18 -2.04 -13.25
CA GLY A 47 15.45 -2.51 -11.90
C GLY A 47 14.15 -2.87 -11.16
N LEU A 48 14.21 -3.98 -10.43
CA LEU A 48 13.08 -4.55 -9.70
C LEU A 48 13.55 -5.05 -8.33
N SER A 49 12.80 -4.71 -7.27
CA SER A 49 12.98 -5.27 -5.94
C SER A 49 11.68 -5.93 -5.48
N ILE A 50 11.78 -7.19 -5.04
CA ILE A 50 10.68 -7.97 -4.48
C ILE A 50 11.04 -8.35 -3.05
N ALA A 51 10.11 -8.12 -2.13
CA ALA A 51 10.20 -8.63 -0.76
C ALA A 51 8.97 -9.49 -0.47
N ILE A 52 9.19 -10.65 0.15
CA ILE A 52 8.14 -11.57 0.57
C ILE A 52 8.28 -11.77 2.08
N THR A 53 7.18 -11.72 2.81
CA THR A 53 7.13 -12.17 4.21
C THR A 53 6.22 -13.39 4.31
N ARG A 54 6.64 -14.40 5.08
CA ARG A 54 5.84 -15.57 5.41
C ARG A 54 6.10 -15.98 6.85
N HIS A 55 5.07 -15.92 7.70
CA HIS A 55 5.18 -16.17 9.15
C HIS A 55 6.32 -15.37 9.81
N GLY A 56 6.48 -14.11 9.41
CA GLY A 56 7.52 -13.20 9.90
C GLY A 56 8.93 -13.45 9.33
N LYS A 57 9.11 -14.42 8.43
CA LYS A 57 10.38 -14.62 7.72
C LYS A 57 10.37 -13.83 6.42
N GLN A 58 11.32 -12.92 6.27
CA GLN A 58 11.49 -12.08 5.09
C GLN A 58 12.46 -12.72 4.08
N GLN A 59 12.13 -12.65 2.79
CA GLN A 59 12.99 -13.01 1.68
C GLN A 59 13.03 -11.86 0.67
N PHE A 60 14.19 -11.63 0.07
CA PHE A 60 14.42 -10.50 -0.82
C PHE A 60 15.02 -10.93 -2.14
N TYR A 61 14.47 -10.40 -3.23
CA TYR A 61 14.90 -10.69 -4.59
C TYR A 61 15.10 -9.38 -5.33
N ASN A 62 16.33 -9.12 -5.76
CA ASN A 62 16.71 -7.85 -6.39
C ASN A 62 17.32 -8.12 -7.76
N TYR A 63 16.87 -7.37 -8.76
CA TYR A 63 17.24 -7.57 -10.15
C TYR A 63 17.52 -6.25 -10.84
N GLY A 64 18.51 -6.26 -11.76
CA GLY A 64 18.83 -5.12 -12.59
C GLY A 64 19.48 -3.96 -11.83
N VAL A 65 19.26 -2.74 -12.32
CA VAL A 65 19.94 -1.52 -11.85
C VAL A 65 18.96 -0.46 -11.39
N ALA A 66 19.30 0.22 -10.30
CA ALA A 66 18.58 1.37 -9.78
C ALA A 66 18.68 2.58 -10.73
N SER A 67 19.76 2.66 -11.52
CA SER A 67 19.97 3.66 -12.56
C SER A 67 20.85 3.09 -13.69
N LYS A 68 20.38 3.16 -14.93
CA LYS A 68 21.14 2.78 -16.14
C LYS A 68 22.39 3.63 -16.32
N ALA A 69 22.37 4.89 -15.87
CA ALA A 69 23.51 5.81 -16.02
C ALA A 69 24.66 5.48 -15.07
N THR A 70 24.35 5.08 -13.83
CA THR A 70 25.37 4.77 -12.82
C THR A 70 25.74 3.28 -12.77
N GLY A 71 24.88 2.42 -13.33
CA GLY A 71 25.04 0.96 -13.22
C GLY A 71 24.82 0.42 -11.81
N GLN A 72 24.38 1.24 -10.86
CA GLN A 72 24.19 0.82 -9.47
C GLN A 72 23.16 -0.31 -9.39
N PRO A 73 23.49 -1.46 -8.79
CA PRO A 73 22.56 -2.58 -8.67
C PRO A 73 21.37 -2.22 -7.77
N VAL A 74 20.21 -2.77 -8.06
CA VAL A 74 19.08 -2.72 -7.11
C VAL A 74 19.43 -3.55 -5.88
N SER A 75 19.07 -3.03 -4.71
CA SER A 75 19.11 -3.73 -3.43
C SER A 75 17.78 -3.58 -2.69
N SER A 76 17.60 -4.34 -1.61
CA SER A 76 16.42 -4.20 -0.75
C SER A 76 16.33 -2.85 -0.02
N ASP A 77 17.39 -2.04 -0.11
CA ASP A 77 17.52 -0.72 0.50
C ASP A 77 17.40 0.42 -0.54
N THR A 78 17.31 0.09 -1.83
CA THR A 78 17.06 1.06 -2.91
C THR A 78 15.69 1.71 -2.72
N LEU A 79 15.64 3.04 -2.78
CA LEU A 79 14.40 3.82 -2.63
C LEU A 79 13.70 3.95 -3.97
N PHE A 80 12.44 3.54 -4.01
CA PHE A 80 11.54 3.69 -5.16
C PHE A 80 10.41 4.65 -4.80
N GLU A 81 9.88 5.37 -5.80
CA GLU A 81 8.64 6.12 -5.61
C GLU A 81 7.46 5.16 -5.49
N LEU A 82 6.72 5.26 -4.39
CA LEU A 82 5.60 4.36 -4.11
C LEU A 82 4.33 4.76 -4.86
N GLY A 83 4.28 5.99 -5.39
CA GLY A 83 3.08 6.54 -6.00
C GLY A 83 1.88 6.36 -5.08
N SER A 84 0.77 5.86 -5.62
CA SER A 84 -0.49 5.70 -4.87
C SER A 84 -0.48 4.71 -3.69
N ILE A 85 0.57 3.90 -3.50
CA ILE A 85 0.75 3.16 -2.23
C ILE A 85 0.89 4.16 -1.05
N SER A 86 1.38 5.38 -1.29
CA SER A 86 1.43 6.47 -0.28
C SER A 86 0.11 6.70 0.45
N LYS A 87 -1.03 6.45 -0.22
CA LYS A 87 -2.37 6.67 0.34
C LYS A 87 -2.65 5.77 1.55
N THR A 88 -2.04 4.59 1.63
CA THR A 88 -2.22 3.68 2.76
C THR A 88 -1.54 4.23 4.02
N PHE A 89 -0.42 4.95 3.87
CA PHE A 89 0.19 5.69 4.97
C PHE A 89 -0.66 6.90 5.39
N THR A 90 -1.22 7.64 4.42
CA THR A 90 -2.15 8.75 4.71
C THR A 90 -3.40 8.27 5.46
N ALA A 91 -3.97 7.14 5.05
CA ALA A 91 -5.06 6.48 5.75
C ALA A 91 -4.66 6.06 7.17
N THR A 92 -3.47 5.46 7.33
CA THR A 92 -2.93 5.07 8.65
C THR A 92 -2.73 6.29 9.56
N LEU A 93 -2.28 7.43 9.01
CA LEU A 93 -2.17 8.67 9.78
C LEU A 93 -3.53 9.15 10.28
N ALA A 94 -4.56 9.07 9.43
CA ALA A 94 -5.93 9.48 9.78
C ALA A 94 -6.55 8.56 10.84
N THR A 95 -6.41 7.24 10.69
CA THR A 95 -6.91 6.29 11.69
C THR A 95 -6.10 6.33 12.98
N TRP A 96 -4.83 6.73 12.93
CA TRP A 96 -4.03 6.96 14.14
C TRP A 96 -4.44 8.23 14.87
N ALA A 97 -4.72 9.33 14.17
CA ALA A 97 -5.37 10.50 14.76
C ALA A 97 -6.72 10.10 15.40
N GLN A 98 -7.50 9.21 14.77
CA GLN A 98 -8.73 8.67 15.34
C GLN A 98 -8.50 7.84 16.61
N ALA A 99 -7.54 6.92 16.58
CA ALA A 99 -7.21 6.08 17.72
C ALA A 99 -6.75 6.89 18.95
N ASN A 100 -6.19 8.09 18.72
CA ASN A 100 -5.80 9.05 19.76
C ASN A 100 -6.91 10.06 20.13
N GLY A 101 -8.14 9.90 19.62
CA GLY A 101 -9.27 10.77 19.94
C GLY A 101 -9.19 12.18 19.34
N GLN A 102 -8.28 12.41 18.39
CA GLN A 102 -8.07 13.72 17.74
C GLN A 102 -8.97 13.90 16.51
N LEU A 103 -9.43 12.79 15.92
CA LEU A 103 -10.24 12.73 14.71
C LEU A 103 -11.35 11.70 14.89
N SER A 104 -12.50 11.91 14.26
CA SER A 104 -13.57 10.93 14.12
C SER A 104 -13.96 10.88 12.65
N LEU A 105 -13.69 9.75 11.98
CA LEU A 105 -13.91 9.62 10.54
C LEU A 105 -15.40 9.77 10.15
N THR A 106 -16.32 9.58 11.09
CA THR A 106 -17.78 9.74 10.91
C THR A 106 -18.28 11.17 11.04
N GLN A 107 -17.49 12.09 11.62
CA GLN A 107 -17.85 13.50 11.70
C GLN A 107 -17.67 14.18 10.33
N SER A 108 -18.37 15.29 10.13
CA SER A 108 -18.30 16.08 8.90
C SER A 108 -16.91 16.73 8.72
N ILE A 109 -16.51 16.94 7.47
CA ILE A 109 -15.23 17.58 7.11
C ILE A 109 -15.07 18.98 7.75
N ASP A 110 -16.14 19.77 7.82
CA ASP A 110 -16.12 21.11 8.39
C ASP A 110 -15.89 21.18 9.91
N THR A 111 -16.03 20.04 10.61
CA THR A 111 -15.63 19.88 12.01
C THR A 111 -14.13 20.10 12.17
N TYR A 112 -13.33 19.64 11.20
CA TYR A 112 -11.86 19.72 11.22
C TYR A 112 -11.30 20.84 10.35
N LEU A 113 -12.07 21.32 9.37
CA LEU A 113 -11.71 22.42 8.48
C LEU A 113 -12.79 23.52 8.53
N PRO A 114 -12.73 24.44 9.52
CA PRO A 114 -13.71 25.52 9.65
C PRO A 114 -13.86 26.41 8.39
N GLN A 115 -12.82 26.47 7.54
CA GLN A 115 -12.89 27.19 6.26
C GLN A 115 -13.85 26.56 5.24
N LEU A 116 -14.29 25.33 5.48
CA LEU A 116 -15.26 24.59 4.64
C LEU A 116 -16.66 24.53 5.27
N ARG A 117 -16.92 25.25 6.38
CA ARG A 117 -18.28 25.40 6.91
C ARG A 117 -19.23 25.96 5.85
N ASP A 118 -20.48 25.50 5.90
CA ASP A 118 -21.56 25.88 4.98
C ASP A 118 -21.31 25.53 3.50
N THR A 119 -20.26 24.77 3.19
CA THR A 119 -20.01 24.23 1.85
C THR A 119 -20.67 22.85 1.69
N ARG A 120 -20.86 22.40 0.44
CA ARG A 120 -21.36 21.05 0.17
C ARG A 120 -20.38 19.97 0.61
N LEU A 121 -19.08 20.21 0.36
CA LEU A 121 -18.01 19.32 0.80
C LEU A 121 -17.92 19.23 2.32
N GLY A 122 -18.05 20.37 3.02
CA GLY A 122 -17.91 20.46 4.47
C GLY A 122 -18.85 19.55 5.25
N LYS A 123 -20.07 19.31 4.73
CA LYS A 123 -21.11 18.48 5.37
C LYS A 123 -20.89 16.97 5.23
N ILE A 124 -19.95 16.55 4.39
CA ILE A 124 -19.71 15.12 4.11
C ILE A 124 -18.86 14.52 5.23
N PRO A 125 -19.17 13.30 5.72
CA PRO A 125 -18.31 12.58 6.66
C PRO A 125 -16.89 12.36 6.13
N VAL A 126 -15.88 12.50 6.99
CA VAL A 126 -14.46 12.44 6.60
C VAL A 126 -14.07 11.11 5.95
N PHE A 127 -14.65 9.97 6.35
CA PHE A 127 -14.29 8.65 5.80
C PHE A 127 -14.47 8.58 4.27
N HIS A 128 -15.44 9.31 3.70
CA HIS A 128 -15.66 9.36 2.26
C HIS A 128 -14.45 9.86 1.47
N LEU A 129 -13.59 10.67 2.11
CA LEU A 129 -12.36 11.16 1.50
C LEU A 129 -11.36 10.02 1.25
N GLY A 130 -11.30 9.05 2.17
CA GLY A 130 -10.40 7.90 2.10
C GLY A 130 -10.95 6.71 1.33
N THR A 131 -12.26 6.65 1.13
CA THR A 131 -12.94 5.63 0.33
C THR A 131 -13.25 6.08 -1.10
N HIS A 132 -12.92 7.33 -1.46
CA HIS A 132 -13.18 7.91 -2.79
C HIS A 132 -14.68 8.01 -3.14
N THR A 133 -15.56 8.17 -2.14
CA THR A 133 -17.02 8.18 -2.32
C THR A 133 -17.67 9.50 -1.89
N ALA A 134 -16.93 10.61 -1.89
CA ALA A 134 -17.44 11.91 -1.45
C ALA A 134 -18.52 12.49 -2.36
N GLY A 135 -18.42 12.33 -3.68
CA GLY A 135 -19.39 12.92 -4.61
C GLY A 135 -18.85 13.26 -5.99
N GLY A 136 -17.65 12.79 -6.35
CA GLY A 136 -17.01 13.07 -7.64
C GLY A 136 -15.87 14.07 -7.53
N PHE A 137 -14.64 13.62 -7.76
CA PHE A 137 -13.48 14.49 -7.92
C PHE A 137 -12.73 14.06 -9.19
N PRO A 138 -12.05 14.98 -9.89
CA PRO A 138 -11.08 14.59 -10.89
C PRO A 138 -9.94 13.79 -10.25
N ILE A 139 -9.32 12.91 -11.05
CA ILE A 139 -8.21 12.07 -10.57
C ILE A 139 -7.03 12.89 -10.03
N GLN A 140 -6.72 14.03 -10.67
CA GLN A 140 -5.67 14.97 -10.27
C GLN A 140 -6.26 16.26 -9.72
N VAL A 141 -5.47 16.95 -8.90
CA VAL A 141 -5.72 18.36 -8.58
C VAL A 141 -5.69 19.17 -9.88
N PRO A 142 -6.70 20.00 -10.19
CA PRO A 142 -6.72 20.81 -11.41
C PRO A 142 -5.46 21.68 -11.56
N GLU A 143 -4.95 21.81 -12.78
CA GLU A 143 -3.69 22.52 -13.06
C GLU A 143 -3.72 24.01 -12.70
N ASN A 144 -4.89 24.64 -12.59
CA ASN A 144 -4.99 26.03 -12.15
C ASN A 144 -4.87 26.20 -10.62
N VAL A 145 -4.84 25.10 -9.86
CA VAL A 145 -4.65 25.11 -8.39
C VAL A 145 -3.17 24.90 -8.06
N GLN A 146 -2.49 26.01 -7.74
CA GLN A 146 -1.03 26.09 -7.60
C GLN A 146 -0.55 26.40 -6.17
N ASN A 147 -1.47 26.68 -5.24
CA ASN A 147 -1.14 26.94 -3.83
C ASN A 147 -2.30 26.57 -2.89
N THR A 148 -2.02 26.57 -1.58
CA THR A 148 -2.98 26.19 -0.53
C THR A 148 -4.23 27.07 -0.52
N ARG A 149 -4.13 28.36 -0.83
CA ARG A 149 -5.29 29.26 -0.91
C ARG A 149 -6.23 28.82 -2.03
N GLN A 150 -5.68 28.65 -3.24
CA GLN A 150 -6.45 28.18 -4.40
C GLN A 150 -7.03 26.79 -4.17
N LEU A 151 -6.34 25.91 -3.44
CA LEU A 151 -6.85 24.58 -3.08
C LEU A 151 -8.10 24.69 -2.18
N MET A 152 -8.08 25.60 -1.20
CA MET A 152 -9.25 25.84 -0.36
C MET A 152 -10.40 26.48 -1.13
N ASP A 153 -10.10 27.40 -2.05
CA ASP A 153 -11.12 28.01 -2.92
C ASP A 153 -11.75 26.96 -3.85
N TYR A 154 -10.94 26.03 -4.39
CA TYR A 154 -11.40 24.87 -5.14
C TYR A 154 -12.37 24.00 -4.31
N PHE A 155 -11.99 23.64 -3.08
CA PHE A 155 -12.83 22.83 -2.20
C PHE A 155 -14.12 23.53 -1.76
N LYS A 156 -14.10 24.86 -1.57
CA LYS A 156 -15.32 25.64 -1.27
C LYS A 156 -16.29 25.69 -2.43
N ALA A 157 -15.78 25.82 -3.66
CA ALA A 157 -16.57 25.92 -4.87
C ALA A 157 -17.13 24.56 -5.35
N TRP A 158 -16.48 23.47 -4.95
CA TRP A 158 -16.81 22.11 -5.37
C TRP A 158 -18.30 21.75 -5.20
N GLN A 159 -18.83 21.07 -6.21
CA GLN A 159 -20.20 20.56 -6.29
C GLN A 159 -20.14 19.04 -6.45
N PRO A 160 -20.96 18.28 -5.70
CA PRO A 160 -21.08 16.85 -5.93
C PRO A 160 -21.81 16.58 -7.26
N ASP A 161 -21.28 15.66 -8.05
CA ASP A 161 -21.95 15.07 -9.21
C ASP A 161 -22.97 13.99 -8.79
N TYR A 162 -22.76 13.38 -7.62
CA TYR A 162 -23.61 12.33 -7.05
C TYR A 162 -23.62 12.38 -5.51
N LEU A 163 -24.60 11.72 -4.89
CA LEU A 163 -24.71 11.67 -3.43
C LEU A 163 -23.54 10.89 -2.80
N PRO A 164 -23.01 11.32 -1.63
CA PRO A 164 -21.96 10.60 -0.92
C PRO A 164 -22.30 9.11 -0.75
N GLY A 165 -21.32 8.24 -0.98
CA GLY A 165 -21.47 6.79 -0.83
C GLY A 165 -22.14 6.05 -2.00
N THR A 166 -22.80 6.75 -2.93
CA THR A 166 -23.52 6.08 -4.04
C THR A 166 -22.60 5.64 -5.19
N HIS A 167 -21.46 6.32 -5.36
CA HIS A 167 -20.46 6.01 -6.36
C HIS A 167 -19.05 6.20 -5.79
N ARG A 168 -18.09 5.58 -6.46
CA ARG A 168 -16.66 5.65 -6.17
C ARG A 168 -15.94 6.25 -7.38
N THR A 169 -15.21 7.34 -7.17
CA THR A 169 -14.34 7.96 -8.19
C THR A 169 -12.95 8.18 -7.60
N TYR A 170 -11.98 7.39 -8.06
CA TYR A 170 -10.61 7.43 -7.53
C TYR A 170 -9.96 8.80 -7.75
N ALA A 171 -9.55 9.47 -6.67
CA ALA A 171 -9.15 10.87 -6.75
C ALA A 171 -8.06 11.25 -5.74
N ASN A 172 -7.00 11.90 -6.24
CA ASN A 172 -5.94 12.48 -5.41
C ASN A 172 -6.43 13.65 -4.54
N PRO A 173 -7.28 14.60 -5.03
CA PRO A 173 -7.79 15.68 -4.18
C PRO A 173 -8.55 15.18 -2.94
N SER A 174 -9.34 14.12 -3.09
CA SER A 174 -10.14 13.51 -2.03
C SER A 174 -9.27 12.99 -0.88
N ILE A 175 -8.42 11.99 -1.15
CA ILE A 175 -7.53 11.40 -0.13
C ILE A 175 -6.42 12.36 0.31
N GLY A 176 -6.01 13.30 -0.56
CA GLY A 176 -5.10 14.36 -0.16
C GLY A 176 -5.70 15.26 0.94
N LEU A 177 -6.98 15.58 0.83
CA LEU A 177 -7.69 16.31 1.88
C LEU A 177 -7.80 15.51 3.19
N LEU A 178 -7.92 14.18 3.12
CA LEU A 178 -7.85 13.32 4.32
C LEU A 178 -6.50 13.51 5.05
N GLY A 179 -5.39 13.54 4.32
CA GLY A 179 -4.06 13.78 4.90
C GLY A 179 -3.94 15.15 5.56
N VAL A 180 -4.48 16.20 4.93
CA VAL A 180 -4.54 17.54 5.50
C VAL A 180 -5.35 17.56 6.81
N ILE A 181 -6.51 16.92 6.83
CA ILE A 181 -7.37 16.83 8.03
C ILE A 181 -6.66 16.07 9.15
N ALA A 182 -6.05 14.93 8.84
CA ALA A 182 -5.33 14.11 9.81
C ALA A 182 -4.18 14.88 10.46
N ALA A 183 -3.30 15.47 9.66
CA ALA A 183 -2.15 16.23 10.15
C ALA A 183 -2.58 17.47 10.95
N ARG A 184 -3.62 18.19 10.51
CA ARG A 184 -4.18 19.33 11.24
C ARG A 184 -4.74 18.92 12.60
N SER A 185 -5.41 17.76 12.68
CA SER A 185 -5.94 17.22 13.95
C SER A 185 -4.82 16.88 14.93
N MET A 186 -3.62 16.59 14.43
CA MET A 186 -2.40 16.39 15.21
C MET A 186 -1.64 17.69 15.51
N ASN A 187 -2.12 18.85 15.04
CA ASN A 187 -1.45 20.15 15.12
C ASN A 187 -0.03 20.15 14.51
N MET A 188 0.17 19.44 13.40
CA MET A 188 1.46 19.32 12.72
C MET A 188 1.31 19.48 11.20
N PRO A 189 2.34 19.97 10.48
CA PRO A 189 2.42 19.82 9.04
C PRO A 189 2.41 18.33 8.64
N PHE A 190 1.76 17.97 7.53
CA PHE A 190 1.65 16.57 7.09
C PHE A 190 3.01 15.89 6.96
N GLN A 191 4.00 16.56 6.37
CA GLN A 191 5.35 16.02 6.23
C GLN A 191 5.98 15.68 7.59
N GLU A 192 5.79 16.51 8.62
CA GLU A 192 6.30 16.23 9.96
C GLU A 192 5.52 15.12 10.65
N ALA A 193 4.18 15.09 10.50
CA ALA A 193 3.35 14.01 11.02
C ALA A 193 3.76 12.65 10.45
N MET A 194 4.16 12.60 9.18
CA MET A 194 4.68 11.39 8.54
C MET A 194 6.12 11.08 9.01
N GLN A 195 7.06 12.01 8.77
CA GLN A 195 8.50 11.78 8.95
C GLN A 195 8.94 11.69 10.41
N ARG A 196 8.30 12.44 11.32
CA ARG A 196 8.69 12.56 12.73
C ARG A 196 7.76 11.85 13.70
N ARG A 197 6.66 11.26 13.22
CA ARG A 197 5.73 10.50 14.07
C ARG A 197 5.41 9.14 13.47
N LEU A 198 4.69 9.08 12.35
CA LEU A 198 4.18 7.81 11.84
C LEU A 198 5.29 6.84 11.42
N PHE A 199 6.24 7.27 10.58
CA PHE A 199 7.32 6.38 10.13
C PHE A 199 8.19 5.87 11.29
N PRO A 200 8.65 6.71 12.24
CA PRO A 200 9.34 6.24 13.44
C PRO A 200 8.51 5.27 14.28
N ALA A 201 7.21 5.54 14.50
CA ALA A 201 6.34 4.68 15.30
C ALA A 201 6.10 3.29 14.67
N LEU A 202 6.16 3.21 13.34
CA LEU A 202 6.15 1.96 12.58
C LEU A 202 7.54 1.30 12.46
N GLY A 203 8.60 1.97 12.90
CA GLY A 203 9.99 1.51 12.73
C GLY A 203 10.48 1.56 11.28
N LEU A 204 9.96 2.48 10.49
CA LEU A 204 10.34 2.68 9.09
C LEU A 204 11.42 3.76 9.00
N ASN A 205 12.69 3.33 8.92
CA ASN A 205 13.85 4.22 8.98
C ASN A 205 14.44 4.56 7.60
N SER A 206 13.86 4.02 6.52
CA SER A 206 14.21 4.29 5.12
C SER A 206 12.97 4.56 4.27
N THR A 207 12.01 5.28 4.85
CA THR A 207 10.77 5.71 4.20
C THR A 207 10.64 7.23 4.35
N TYR A 208 10.39 7.91 3.23
CA TYR A 208 10.52 9.37 3.15
C TYR A 208 9.41 10.01 2.32
N VAL A 209 8.91 11.16 2.77
CA VAL A 209 8.17 12.10 1.90
C VAL A 209 9.14 12.85 0.98
N SER A 210 10.21 13.37 1.58
CA SER A 210 11.35 13.98 0.89
C SER A 210 12.61 13.22 1.26
N VAL A 211 13.28 12.67 0.25
CA VAL A 211 14.52 11.91 0.44
C VAL A 211 15.63 12.89 0.85
N PRO A 212 16.28 12.69 2.00
CA PRO A 212 17.35 13.57 2.46
C PRO A 212 18.64 13.35 1.64
N ASP A 213 19.53 14.33 1.63
CA ASP A 213 20.72 14.35 0.76
C ASP A 213 21.62 13.12 0.97
N GLU A 214 21.81 12.71 2.23
CA GLU A 214 22.62 11.53 2.59
C GLU A 214 22.01 10.19 2.14
N LYS A 215 20.75 10.20 1.67
CA LYS A 215 20.07 9.02 1.11
C LYS A 215 19.84 9.11 -0.40
N GLN A 216 20.22 10.21 -1.05
CA GLN A 216 20.04 10.38 -2.51
C GLN A 216 20.75 9.30 -3.32
N ALA A 217 21.88 8.78 -2.84
CA ALA A 217 22.61 7.68 -3.46
C ALA A 217 21.82 6.35 -3.50
N LEU A 218 20.76 6.20 -2.70
CA LEU A 218 19.87 5.03 -2.73
C LEU A 218 18.62 5.28 -3.59
N TYR A 219 18.37 6.52 -4.02
CA TYR A 219 17.17 6.87 -4.77
C TYR A 219 17.30 6.42 -6.22
N ALA A 220 16.53 5.39 -6.59
CA ALA A 220 16.46 4.92 -7.97
C ALA A 220 16.07 6.04 -8.95
N GLN A 221 16.50 5.89 -10.18
CA GLN A 221 16.05 6.68 -11.32
C GLN A 221 14.86 5.97 -11.95
N GLY A 222 13.72 6.64 -12.04
CA GLY A 222 12.55 6.13 -12.76
C GLY A 222 12.71 6.31 -14.26
N TYR A 223 12.09 5.43 -15.05
CA TYR A 223 12.11 5.49 -16.52
C TYR A 223 10.68 5.58 -17.06
N ASN A 224 10.41 6.62 -17.87
CA ASN A 224 9.08 6.84 -18.47
C ASN A 224 8.81 5.84 -19.62
N LYS A 225 7.69 5.98 -20.32
CA LYS A 225 7.34 5.10 -21.46
C LYS A 225 8.35 5.14 -22.61
N LEU A 226 8.99 6.29 -22.82
CA LEU A 226 10.04 6.51 -23.81
C LEU A 226 11.44 6.08 -23.32
N ASP A 227 11.51 5.48 -22.13
CA ASP A 227 12.75 5.03 -21.47
C ASP A 227 13.68 6.19 -21.05
N GLU A 228 13.12 7.39 -20.89
CA GLU A 228 13.83 8.57 -20.41
C GLU A 228 13.78 8.67 -18.88
N PRO A 229 14.84 9.19 -18.23
CA PRO A 229 14.89 9.35 -16.79
C PRO A 229 13.85 10.37 -16.31
N VAL A 230 13.02 9.98 -15.34
CA VAL A 230 12.05 10.87 -14.68
C VAL A 230 11.93 10.54 -13.19
N ARG A 231 11.70 11.57 -12.37
CA ARG A 231 11.26 11.47 -10.97
C ARG A 231 10.04 12.35 -10.76
N VAL A 232 9.27 12.10 -9.71
CA VAL A 232 8.08 12.89 -9.38
C VAL A 232 8.45 14.35 -9.08
N SER A 233 7.71 15.28 -9.70
CA SER A 233 7.82 16.71 -9.42
C SER A 233 6.96 17.10 -8.21
N PRO A 234 7.29 18.21 -7.50
CA PRO A 234 6.40 18.78 -6.49
C PRO A 234 5.02 19.12 -7.07
N GLY A 235 3.98 19.01 -6.24
CA GLY A 235 2.62 19.34 -6.62
C GLY A 235 1.70 19.50 -5.41
N ILE A 236 0.57 20.16 -5.60
CA ILE A 236 -0.44 20.31 -4.54
C ILE A 236 -0.98 18.92 -4.16
N LEU A 237 -0.99 18.64 -2.86
CA LEU A 237 -1.36 17.35 -2.26
C LEU A 237 -0.48 16.16 -2.69
N ALA A 238 0.70 16.41 -3.27
CA ALA A 238 1.58 15.34 -3.72
C ALA A 238 2.04 14.45 -2.56
N ALA A 239 2.43 15.03 -1.43
CA ALA A 239 2.89 14.29 -0.25
C ALA A 239 1.81 13.33 0.27
N GLU A 240 0.58 13.81 0.35
CA GLU A 240 -0.59 13.12 0.88
C GLU A 240 -1.11 12.04 -0.06
N ALA A 241 -0.98 12.23 -1.38
CA ALA A 241 -1.59 11.34 -2.37
C ALA A 241 -0.62 10.35 -3.00
N TYR A 242 0.64 10.72 -3.25
CA TYR A 242 1.58 9.88 -4.02
C TYR A 242 3.07 10.14 -3.74
N GLY A 243 3.41 10.82 -2.64
CA GLY A 243 4.73 11.42 -2.44
C GLY A 243 5.74 10.56 -1.68
N VAL A 244 5.38 9.37 -1.20
CA VAL A 244 6.26 8.53 -0.38
C VAL A 244 7.27 7.79 -1.26
N LYS A 245 8.52 7.74 -0.80
CA LYS A 245 9.60 6.90 -1.32
C LYS A 245 9.99 5.92 -0.22
N SER A 246 10.17 4.65 -0.56
CA SER A 246 10.58 3.63 0.41
C SER A 246 11.37 2.53 -0.28
N SER A 247 12.02 1.70 0.53
CA SER A 247 12.68 0.49 0.07
C SER A 247 11.77 -0.74 0.22
N SER A 248 12.10 -1.85 -0.43
CA SER A 248 11.33 -3.09 -0.24
C SER A 248 11.48 -3.64 1.18
N ARG A 249 12.62 -3.40 1.85
CA ARG A 249 12.85 -3.75 3.26
C ARG A 249 11.94 -2.97 4.21
N ASP A 250 11.79 -1.67 4.02
CA ASP A 250 10.89 -0.87 4.85
C ASP A 250 9.43 -1.18 4.53
N LEU A 251 9.08 -1.28 3.25
CA LEU A 251 7.69 -1.48 2.86
C LEU A 251 7.17 -2.87 3.26
N ILE A 252 8.02 -3.92 3.28
CA ILE A 252 7.59 -5.22 3.80
C ILE A 252 7.40 -5.20 5.33
N ARG A 253 8.15 -4.37 6.07
CA ARG A 253 7.91 -4.13 7.49
C ARG A 253 6.55 -3.45 7.73
N PHE A 254 6.16 -2.51 6.86
CA PHE A 254 4.81 -1.92 6.90
C PHE A 254 3.72 -2.95 6.59
N VAL A 255 3.97 -3.88 5.66
CA VAL A 255 3.07 -5.03 5.40
C VAL A 255 2.95 -5.93 6.63
N GLU A 256 4.06 -6.28 7.28
CA GLU A 256 4.05 -7.09 8.51
C GLU A 256 3.32 -6.40 9.67
N ALA A 257 3.43 -5.07 9.79
CA ALA A 257 2.63 -4.30 10.74
C ALA A 257 1.12 -4.45 10.46
N ASN A 258 0.72 -4.43 9.18
CA ASN A 258 -0.68 -4.65 8.77
C ASN A 258 -1.14 -6.11 8.96
N ILE A 259 -0.25 -7.09 8.81
CA ILE A 259 -0.53 -8.51 9.11
C ILE A 259 -0.74 -8.72 10.62
N GLY A 260 -0.20 -7.83 11.47
CA GLY A 260 -0.27 -7.94 12.93
C GLY A 260 0.96 -8.58 13.57
N LEU A 261 2.11 -8.57 12.88
CA LEU A 261 3.39 -9.08 13.42
C LEU A 261 4.18 -8.01 14.19
N GLY A 262 3.82 -6.74 14.06
CA GLY A 262 4.46 -5.64 14.77
C GLY A 262 3.98 -5.51 16.22
N GLN A 263 4.91 -5.35 17.16
CA GLN A 263 4.60 -5.02 18.56
C GLN A 263 4.47 -3.50 18.72
N HIS A 264 3.39 -2.93 18.20
CA HIS A 264 3.08 -1.50 18.35
C HIS A 264 2.22 -1.23 19.59
N ASP A 265 2.12 0.03 20.02
CA ASP A 265 1.16 0.39 21.07
C ASP A 265 -0.30 0.20 20.59
N ALA A 266 -1.24 0.14 21.54
CA ALA A 266 -2.65 -0.11 21.22
C ALA A 266 -3.25 0.92 20.23
N PRO A 267 -2.97 2.23 20.34
CA PRO A 267 -3.44 3.20 19.34
C PRO A 267 -2.93 2.93 17.93
N LEU A 268 -1.65 2.59 17.73
CA LEU A 268 -1.11 2.32 16.41
C LEU A 268 -1.57 0.97 15.87
N GLN A 269 -1.73 -0.07 16.71
CA GLN A 269 -2.34 -1.33 16.29
C GLN A 269 -3.77 -1.12 15.79
N ARG A 270 -4.57 -0.36 16.55
CA ARG A 270 -5.92 0.02 16.13
C ARG A 270 -5.90 0.82 14.83
N ALA A 271 -4.98 1.77 14.68
CA ALA A 271 -4.86 2.56 13.46
C ALA A 271 -4.64 1.67 12.22
N LEU A 272 -3.74 0.69 12.31
CA LEU A 272 -3.48 -0.27 11.23
C LEU A 272 -4.73 -1.09 10.91
N SER A 273 -5.41 -1.63 11.92
CA SER A 273 -6.65 -2.41 11.75
C SER A 273 -7.79 -1.58 11.13
N ASP A 274 -8.03 -0.38 11.64
CA ASP A 274 -9.10 0.51 11.19
C ASP A 274 -8.94 0.92 9.71
N THR A 275 -7.73 0.86 9.12
CA THR A 275 -7.55 1.09 7.67
C THR A 275 -8.13 0.00 6.78
N ARG A 276 -8.37 -1.19 7.33
CA ARG A 276 -8.87 -2.39 6.62
C ARG A 276 -10.33 -2.71 6.93
N VAL A 277 -11.03 -1.75 7.53
CA VAL A 277 -12.50 -1.78 7.67
C VAL A 277 -13.10 -1.52 6.29
N GLY A 278 -13.95 -2.43 5.82
CA GLY A 278 -14.60 -2.36 4.51
C GLY A 278 -15.86 -1.50 4.55
N TYR A 279 -15.87 -0.42 3.77
CA TYR A 279 -16.98 0.54 3.75
C TYR A 279 -17.94 0.35 2.58
N PHE A 280 -17.42 -0.03 1.40
CA PHE A 280 -18.23 -0.13 0.18
C PHE A 280 -17.85 -1.35 -0.65
N LYS A 281 -18.82 -1.98 -1.31
CA LYS A 281 -18.59 -2.88 -2.44
C LYS A 281 -18.58 -2.09 -3.74
N VAL A 282 -17.62 -2.37 -4.62
CA VAL A 282 -17.49 -1.78 -5.97
C VAL A 282 -17.16 -2.92 -6.93
N GLY A 283 -18.19 -3.50 -7.54
CA GLY A 283 -18.06 -4.78 -8.25
C GLY A 283 -17.54 -5.87 -7.30
N GLY A 284 -16.47 -6.58 -7.70
CA GLY A 284 -15.84 -7.61 -6.87
C GLY A 284 -14.90 -7.09 -5.77
N MET A 285 -14.63 -5.79 -5.74
CA MET A 285 -13.71 -5.16 -4.77
C MET A 285 -14.48 -4.65 -3.55
N THR A 286 -13.89 -4.79 -2.36
CA THR A 286 -14.29 -4.02 -1.17
C THR A 286 -13.33 -2.85 -1.00
N GLN A 287 -13.89 -1.64 -0.87
CA GLN A 287 -13.14 -0.42 -0.61
C GLN A 287 -13.02 -0.21 0.90
N ASP A 288 -11.79 -0.19 1.38
CA ASP A 288 -11.45 0.16 2.76
C ASP A 288 -10.99 1.62 2.82
N LEU A 289 -10.25 2.03 3.86
CA LEU A 289 -9.59 3.33 3.89
C LEU A 289 -8.26 3.27 3.13
N ALA A 290 -8.28 3.72 1.88
CA ALA A 290 -7.22 3.59 0.87
C ALA A 290 -6.89 2.15 0.43
N TRP A 291 -6.84 1.17 1.34
CA TRP A 291 -6.71 -0.25 0.98
C TRP A 291 -7.91 -0.73 0.15
N GLU A 292 -7.66 -1.75 -0.67
CA GLU A 292 -8.65 -2.42 -1.49
C GLU A 292 -8.54 -3.92 -1.18
N GLN A 293 -9.65 -4.62 -0.93
CA GLN A 293 -9.62 -6.02 -0.53
C GLN A 293 -10.61 -6.91 -1.29
N TYR A 294 -10.25 -8.19 -1.41
CA TYR A 294 -11.01 -9.21 -2.12
C TYR A 294 -11.22 -10.43 -1.21
N PRO A 295 -12.46 -10.89 -1.03
CA PRO A 295 -12.75 -12.02 -0.15
C PRO A 295 -12.29 -13.35 -0.75
N THR A 296 -12.10 -14.36 0.10
CA THR A 296 -11.93 -15.76 -0.31
C THR A 296 -13.21 -16.32 -0.96
N PRO A 297 -13.14 -17.22 -1.98
CA PRO A 297 -11.93 -17.68 -2.67
C PRO A 297 -11.31 -16.58 -3.54
N ILE A 298 -9.98 -16.47 -3.47
CA ILE A 298 -9.20 -15.42 -4.12
C ILE A 298 -9.00 -15.80 -5.58
N ARG A 299 -9.69 -15.09 -6.47
CA ARG A 299 -9.63 -15.35 -7.91
C ARG A 299 -8.81 -14.31 -8.66
N LEU A 300 -7.85 -14.78 -9.47
CA LEU A 300 -6.99 -13.90 -10.28
C LEU A 300 -7.80 -12.97 -11.20
N ASP A 301 -8.90 -13.44 -11.81
CA ASP A 301 -9.71 -12.61 -12.70
C ASP A 301 -10.40 -11.46 -11.97
N MET A 302 -10.86 -11.68 -10.73
CA MET A 302 -11.41 -10.62 -9.87
C MET A 302 -10.34 -9.61 -9.46
N LEU A 303 -9.13 -10.08 -9.11
CA LEU A 303 -8.01 -9.20 -8.77
C LEU A 303 -7.61 -8.32 -9.97
N LEU A 304 -7.55 -8.90 -11.16
CA LEU A 304 -7.24 -8.19 -12.40
C LEU A 304 -8.30 -7.14 -12.72
N ALA A 305 -9.59 -7.50 -12.68
CA ALA A 305 -10.68 -6.57 -12.94
C ALA A 305 -10.69 -5.40 -11.93
N GLY A 306 -10.47 -5.70 -10.65
CA GLY A 306 -10.45 -4.69 -9.59
C GLY A 306 -9.22 -3.77 -9.58
N ASN A 307 -8.13 -4.14 -10.28
CA ASN A 307 -6.92 -3.33 -10.40
C ASN A 307 -6.71 -2.73 -11.81
N ALA A 308 -7.64 -2.99 -12.73
CA ALA A 308 -7.61 -2.47 -14.09
C ALA A 308 -7.75 -0.94 -14.10
N SER A 309 -7.20 -0.30 -15.13
CA SER A 309 -7.29 1.16 -15.30
C SER A 309 -8.75 1.66 -15.39
N ALA A 310 -9.69 0.82 -15.80
CA ALA A 310 -11.12 1.12 -15.83
C ALA A 310 -11.70 1.48 -14.44
N MET A 311 -11.10 0.95 -13.37
CA MET A 311 -11.50 1.26 -11.99
C MET A 311 -11.18 2.70 -11.58
N LEU A 312 -10.37 3.44 -12.35
CA LEU A 312 -10.15 4.87 -12.13
C LEU A 312 -11.37 5.72 -12.49
N ASN A 313 -12.24 5.22 -13.36
CA ASN A 313 -13.50 5.89 -13.72
C ASN A 313 -14.52 5.77 -12.58
N THR A 314 -15.54 6.62 -12.60
CA THR A 314 -16.66 6.54 -11.66
C THR A 314 -17.37 5.18 -11.77
N GLN A 315 -17.47 4.47 -10.65
CA GLN A 315 -18.17 3.20 -10.52
C GLN A 315 -19.32 3.35 -9.52
N LYS A 316 -20.40 2.57 -9.69
CA LYS A 316 -21.41 2.44 -8.63
C LYS A 316 -20.79 1.80 -7.39
N ALA A 317 -21.15 2.31 -6.22
CA ALA A 317 -20.73 1.77 -4.94
C ALA A 317 -21.95 1.37 -4.09
N GLU A 318 -21.82 0.28 -3.33
CA GLU A 318 -22.84 -0.21 -2.42
C GLU A 318 -22.30 -0.13 -1.00
N ALA A 319 -22.95 0.64 -0.14
CA ALA A 319 -22.54 0.80 1.25
C ALA A 319 -22.66 -0.52 2.03
N ILE A 320 -21.68 -0.79 2.88
CA ILE A 320 -21.72 -1.90 3.83
C ILE A 320 -22.07 -1.30 5.19
N GLU A 321 -23.28 -1.59 5.68
CA GLU A 321 -23.81 -1.01 6.92
C GLU A 321 -24.26 -2.13 7.89
N PRO A 322 -23.64 -2.26 9.08
CA PRO A 322 -22.47 -1.50 9.55
C PRO A 322 -21.21 -1.81 8.73
N PRO A 323 -20.17 -0.93 8.74
CA PRO A 323 -18.91 -1.21 8.05
C PRO A 323 -18.33 -2.57 8.43
N LEU A 324 -17.83 -3.29 7.43
CA LEU A 324 -17.28 -4.63 7.59
C LEU A 324 -15.98 -4.55 8.40
N ALA A 325 -15.92 -5.25 9.53
CA ALA A 325 -14.69 -5.37 10.31
C ALA A 325 -13.53 -5.90 9.44
N GLU A 326 -12.28 -5.77 9.91
CA GLU A 326 -11.14 -6.32 9.18
C GLU A 326 -11.35 -7.81 8.86
N GLN A 327 -10.96 -8.22 7.65
CA GLN A 327 -11.16 -9.59 7.17
C GLN A 327 -9.80 -10.29 7.05
N PRO A 328 -9.40 -11.14 8.02
CA PRO A 328 -8.07 -11.75 8.03
C PRO A 328 -7.78 -12.63 6.81
N THR A 329 -8.84 -13.20 6.21
CA THR A 329 -8.77 -14.12 5.07
C THR A 329 -8.73 -13.40 3.71
N ALA A 330 -8.97 -12.08 3.67
CA ALA A 330 -9.04 -11.33 2.43
C ALA A 330 -7.66 -11.08 1.83
N TRP A 331 -7.60 -11.03 0.50
CA TRP A 331 -6.46 -10.46 -0.22
C TRP A 331 -6.58 -8.94 -0.16
N VAL A 332 -5.73 -8.29 0.65
CA VAL A 332 -5.66 -6.83 0.75
C VAL A 332 -4.51 -6.34 -0.12
N ASN A 333 -4.74 -5.34 -0.98
CA ASN A 333 -3.72 -4.83 -1.88
C ASN A 333 -3.76 -3.32 -2.12
N LYS A 334 -2.67 -2.83 -2.73
CA LYS A 334 -2.63 -1.50 -3.34
C LYS A 334 -1.63 -1.44 -4.50
N THR A 335 -2.06 -0.88 -5.63
CA THR A 335 -1.19 -0.45 -6.72
C THR A 335 -0.66 0.98 -6.48
N GLY A 336 0.55 1.25 -6.97
CA GLY A 336 1.16 2.57 -6.89
C GLY A 336 1.97 2.90 -8.13
N SER A 337 1.74 4.06 -8.76
CA SER A 337 2.51 4.46 -9.94
C SER A 337 2.85 5.94 -9.90
N THR A 338 3.99 6.29 -10.48
CA THR A 338 4.34 7.65 -10.90
C THR A 338 4.75 7.63 -12.37
N ASN A 339 5.34 8.71 -12.90
CA ASN A 339 5.75 8.76 -14.30
C ASN A 339 6.85 7.75 -14.65
N GLY A 340 7.68 7.38 -13.66
CA GLY A 340 8.84 6.49 -13.86
C GLY A 340 8.85 5.24 -13.00
N PHE A 341 7.82 5.02 -12.17
CA PHE A 341 7.82 3.94 -11.19
C PHE A 341 6.50 3.19 -11.16
N GLY A 342 6.59 1.92 -10.80
CA GLY A 342 5.47 1.01 -10.64
C GLY A 342 5.68 0.11 -9.42
N GLY A 343 4.76 0.18 -8.48
CA GLY A 343 4.75 -0.60 -7.25
C GLY A 343 3.44 -1.37 -7.08
N TYR A 344 3.53 -2.45 -6.31
CA TYR A 344 2.39 -3.24 -5.86
C TYR A 344 2.67 -3.87 -4.50
N VAL A 345 1.66 -3.86 -3.64
CA VAL A 345 1.69 -4.50 -2.32
C VAL A 345 0.45 -5.38 -2.18
N ALA A 346 0.61 -6.57 -1.64
CA ALA A 346 -0.52 -7.43 -1.26
C ALA A 346 -0.20 -8.30 -0.04
N PHE A 347 -1.22 -8.65 0.74
CA PHE A 347 -1.08 -9.57 1.87
C PHE A 347 -2.41 -10.25 2.23
N ILE A 348 -2.30 -11.35 2.99
CA ILE A 348 -3.41 -12.08 3.62
C ILE A 348 -3.00 -12.30 5.08
N ALA A 349 -3.70 -11.64 6.01
CA ALA A 349 -3.29 -11.59 7.41
C ALA A 349 -3.35 -12.95 8.12
N GLU A 350 -4.42 -13.72 7.92
CA GLU A 350 -4.60 -15.06 8.50
C GLU A 350 -3.47 -16.01 8.11
N ARG A 351 -2.96 -15.87 6.87
CA ARG A 351 -1.86 -16.69 6.35
C ARG A 351 -0.48 -16.15 6.72
N GLN A 352 -0.43 -14.98 7.36
CA GLN A 352 0.78 -14.24 7.66
C GLN A 352 1.73 -14.15 6.46
N ILE A 353 1.17 -13.90 5.28
CA ILE A 353 1.92 -13.80 4.03
C ILE A 353 1.69 -12.44 3.37
N GLY A 354 2.76 -11.87 2.83
CA GLY A 354 2.70 -10.60 2.12
C GLY A 354 3.82 -10.46 1.10
N ILE A 355 3.61 -9.58 0.12
CA ILE A 355 4.55 -9.29 -0.95
C ILE A 355 4.59 -7.78 -1.22
N VAL A 356 5.79 -7.31 -1.53
CA VAL A 356 6.09 -5.99 -2.07
C VAL A 356 6.83 -6.18 -3.39
N ILE A 357 6.41 -5.48 -4.44
CA ILE A 357 7.08 -5.43 -5.75
C ILE A 357 7.28 -3.97 -6.11
N LEU A 358 8.53 -3.53 -6.30
CA LEU A 358 8.89 -2.15 -6.64
C LEU A 358 9.77 -2.14 -7.90
N ALA A 359 9.34 -1.40 -8.92
CA ALA A 359 10.03 -1.25 -10.18
C ALA A 359 10.29 0.23 -10.50
N ASN A 360 11.43 0.53 -11.11
CA ASN A 360 11.72 1.84 -11.70
C ASN A 360 11.20 1.97 -13.14
N LYS A 361 10.00 1.43 -13.37
CA LYS A 361 9.22 1.55 -14.60
C LYS A 361 7.74 1.55 -14.24
N ASN A 362 6.95 2.45 -14.82
CA ASN A 362 5.48 2.37 -14.71
C ASN A 362 4.93 1.37 -15.74
N TYR A 363 4.94 0.08 -15.38
CA TYR A 363 4.44 -1.03 -16.20
C TYR A 363 2.98 -1.41 -15.82
N PRO A 364 2.23 -2.14 -16.66
CA PRO A 364 0.79 -2.41 -16.44
C PRO A 364 0.47 -3.02 -15.07
N ASN A 365 -0.66 -2.62 -14.47
CA ASN A 365 -1.10 -3.15 -13.17
C ASN A 365 -1.37 -4.65 -13.23
N GLU A 366 -1.88 -5.13 -14.36
CA GLU A 366 -2.23 -6.52 -14.60
C GLU A 366 -1.00 -7.44 -14.44
N GLU A 367 0.17 -6.99 -14.92
CA GLU A 367 1.42 -7.74 -14.78
C GLU A 367 1.94 -7.74 -13.34
N ARG A 368 1.73 -6.65 -12.59
CA ARG A 368 2.02 -6.59 -11.15
C ARG A 368 1.20 -7.61 -10.37
N VAL A 369 -0.10 -7.65 -10.65
CA VAL A 369 -1.07 -8.54 -10.00
C VAL A 369 -0.77 -10.00 -10.35
N LYS A 370 -0.54 -10.33 -11.62
CA LYS A 370 -0.19 -11.69 -12.05
C LYS A 370 1.09 -12.18 -11.39
N LEU A 371 2.13 -11.35 -11.36
CA LEU A 371 3.42 -11.70 -10.73
C LEU A 371 3.23 -11.99 -9.24
N ALA A 372 2.57 -11.07 -8.52
CA ALA A 372 2.29 -11.26 -7.10
C ALA A 372 1.43 -12.49 -6.82
N TYR A 373 0.38 -12.72 -7.61
CA TYR A 373 -0.50 -13.88 -7.47
C TYR A 373 0.27 -15.19 -7.64
N ARG A 374 1.09 -15.33 -8.70
CA ARG A 374 1.88 -16.56 -8.93
C ARG A 374 2.86 -16.81 -7.79
N ILE A 375 3.57 -15.78 -7.35
CA ILE A 375 4.55 -15.89 -6.26
C ILE A 375 3.85 -16.29 -4.96
N LEU A 376 2.77 -15.60 -4.58
CA LEU A 376 2.05 -15.88 -3.34
C LEU A 376 1.35 -17.25 -3.38
N GLN A 377 0.77 -17.65 -4.51
CA GLN A 377 0.16 -18.97 -4.67
C GLN A 377 1.19 -20.09 -4.47
N HIS A 378 2.44 -19.90 -4.91
CA HIS A 378 3.51 -20.85 -4.69
C HIS A 378 4.01 -20.82 -3.24
N ALA A 379 4.21 -19.63 -2.67
CA ALA A 379 4.77 -19.46 -1.33
C ALA A 379 3.82 -19.91 -0.20
N ALA A 380 2.50 -19.68 -0.35
CA ALA A 380 1.45 -20.22 0.52
C ALA A 380 0.13 -20.38 -0.25
N PRO A 381 -0.18 -21.59 -0.75
CA PRO A 381 -1.38 -21.83 -1.53
C PRO A 381 -2.66 -21.38 -0.82
N PHE A 382 -3.47 -20.58 -1.51
CA PHE A 382 -4.79 -20.15 -1.05
C PHE A 382 -5.88 -20.65 -2.01
N ASN A 383 -7.11 -20.68 -1.49
CA ASN A 383 -8.30 -21.14 -2.20
C ASN A 383 -8.93 -20.02 -3.02
#